data_AF-A0A1I4X4N5-F1
#
_entry.id   AF-A0A1I4X4N5-F1
#
_cell.length_a   1.000
_cell.length_b   1.000
_cell.length_c   1.000
_cell.angle_alpha   90.00
_cell.angle_beta   90.00
_cell.angle_gamma   90.00
#
_symmetry.space_group_name_H-M   'P 1'
#
loop_
_entity.id
_entity.type
_entity.pdbx_description
1 polymer ?
#
loop_
_entity_poly.entity_id
_entity_poly.type
_entity_poly.pdbx_seq_one_letter_code
_entity_poly.pdbx_strand_id
1 'polypeptide(L)'
;MRIQSWFTALLFVINFLIGGHALADKALLNVSYDPTRELYQEFNPAFSKYWQAQAGEKVTIKQSHGGSGKQARSVIDGLDADVVTLA
;
A
#
# COMPACT_ATOMS: atom_id res chain seq x y z
N MET A 1 44.96 11.09 18.14
CA MET A 1 43.89 10.09 17.87
C MET A 1 42.51 10.44 18.46
N ARG A 2 42.37 11.34 19.44
CA ARG A 2 41.06 11.68 20.07
C ARG A 2 40.11 12.59 19.28
N ILE A 3 40.57 13.26 18.22
CA ILE A 3 39.75 14.18 17.40
C ILE A 3 39.14 13.50 16.18
N GLN A 4 39.80 12.48 15.61
CA GLN A 4 39.26 11.73 14.47
C GLN A 4 38.00 10.93 14.82
N SER A 5 37.88 10.47 16.06
CA SER A 5 36.72 9.71 16.56
C SER A 5 35.43 10.55 16.65
N TRP A 6 35.55 11.88 16.79
CA TRP A 6 34.40 12.78 16.85
C TRP A 6 33.87 13.10 15.45
N PHE A 7 34.77 13.20 14.46
CA PHE A 7 34.40 13.33 13.06
C PHE A 7 33.73 12.09 12.50
N THR A 8 34.23 10.89 12.83
CA THR A 8 33.58 9.63 12.41
C THR A 8 32.23 9.42 13.09
N ALA A 9 32.09 9.78 14.37
CA ALA A 9 30.80 9.74 15.05
C ALA A 9 29.78 10.72 14.42
N LEU A 10 30.21 11.93 14.07
CA LEU A 10 29.35 12.92 13.41
C LEU A 10 28.89 12.45 12.03
N LEU A 11 29.79 11.85 11.24
CA LEU A 11 29.47 11.27 9.93
C LEU A 11 28.47 10.11 10.03
N PHE A 12 28.54 9.30 11.09
CA PHE A 12 27.58 8.22 11.35
C PHE A 12 26.19 8.76 11.72
N VAL A 13 26.11 9.79 12.56
CA VAL A 13 24.83 10.43 12.94
C VAL A 13 24.17 11.09 11.73
N ILE A 14 24.95 11.74 10.86
CA ILE A 14 24.44 12.34 9.63
C ILE A 14 23.86 11.27 8.68
N ASN A 15 24.55 10.14 8.50
CA ASN A 15 24.02 9.05 7.67
C ASN A 15 22.74 8.42 8.23
N PHE A 16 22.59 8.37 9.55
CA PHE A 16 21.36 7.88 10.19
C PHE A 16 20.19 8.86 10.03
N LEU A 17 20.46 10.17 10.05
CA LEU A 17 19.46 11.22 9.84
C LEU A 17 19.04 11.36 8.36
N ILE A 18 19.86 10.92 7.42
CA ILE A 18 19.58 10.96 5.96
C ILE A 18 19.05 9.59 5.46
N GLY A 19 18.85 8.61 6.34
CA GLY A 19 18.20 7.35 6.03
C GLY A 19 16.75 7.57 5.60
N GLY A 20 16.54 7.91 4.33
CA GLY A 20 15.22 8.11 3.75
C GLY A 20 14.38 6.85 3.94
N HIS A 21 13.15 7.02 4.42
CA HIS A 21 12.18 5.95 4.43
C HIS A 21 12.04 5.42 3.00
N ALA A 22 12.50 4.18 2.77
CA ALA A 22 12.24 3.50 1.52
C ALA A 22 10.72 3.30 1.40
N LEU A 23 10.06 4.18 0.64
CA LEU A 23 8.65 4.06 0.33
C LEU A 23 8.47 2.91 -0.65
N ALA A 24 8.20 1.71 -0.13
CA ALA A 24 7.85 0.57 -0.97
C ALA A 24 6.49 0.85 -1.64
N ASP A 25 6.40 0.62 -2.95
CA ASP A 25 5.14 0.68 -3.68
C ASP A 25 4.15 -0.33 -3.07
N LYS A 26 3.11 0.17 -2.41
CA LYS A 26 2.16 -0.66 -1.67
C LYS A 26 1.03 -1.09 -2.61
N ALA A 27 0.93 -2.39 -2.86
CA ALA A 27 -0.16 -2.95 -3.65
C ALA A 27 -1.28 -3.41 -2.72
N LEU A 28 -2.52 -3.02 -3.02
CA LEU A 28 -3.72 -3.50 -2.32
C LEU A 28 -4.59 -4.31 -3.28
N LEU A 29 -5.18 -5.40 -2.80
CA LEU A 29 -6.20 -6.16 -3.50
C LEU A 29 -7.58 -5.88 -2.89
N ASN A 30 -8.45 -5.25 -3.69
CA ASN A 30 -9.86 -5.06 -3.37
C ASN A 30 -10.69 -6.19 -4.01
N VAL A 31 -11.30 -7.01 -3.17
CA VAL A 31 -12.21 -8.09 -3.57
C VAL A 31 -13.65 -7.63 -3.34
N SER A 32 -14.41 -7.47 -4.43
CA SER A 32 -15.78 -6.94 -4.36
C SER A 32 -16.83 -7.82 -5.04
N TYR A 33 -18.09 -7.65 -4.68
CA TYR A 33 -19.20 -8.24 -5.43
C TYR A 33 -19.42 -7.47 -6.75
N ASP A 34 -19.75 -8.22 -7.80
CA ASP A 34 -19.74 -7.76 -9.20
C ASP A 34 -20.52 -6.47 -9.51
N PRO A 35 -21.72 -6.22 -8.95
CA PRO A 35 -22.45 -4.96 -9.13
C PRO A 35 -21.72 -3.67 -8.73
N THR A 36 -20.63 -3.74 -7.96
CA THR A 36 -19.81 -2.56 -7.60
C THR A 36 -18.59 -2.37 -8.48
N ARG A 37 -18.47 -3.14 -9.56
CA ARG A 37 -17.28 -3.15 -10.41
C ARG A 37 -16.95 -1.77 -10.96
N GLU A 38 -17.94 -1.11 -11.56
CA GLU A 38 -17.81 0.19 -12.21
C GLU A 38 -17.44 1.27 -11.19
N LEU A 39 -18.07 1.21 -10.00
CA LEU A 39 -17.71 2.09 -8.88
C LEU A 39 -16.23 1.98 -8.55
N TYR A 40 -15.69 0.77 -8.39
CA TYR A 40 -14.28 0.60 -8.00
C TYR A 40 -13.29 0.84 -9.14
N GLN A 41 -13.70 0.69 -10.41
CA GLN A 41 -12.89 1.11 -11.55
C GLN A 41 -12.61 2.63 -11.53
N GLU A 42 -13.58 3.43 -11.06
CA GLU A 42 -13.43 4.88 -10.93
C GLU A 42 -12.83 5.28 -9.58
N PHE A 43 -13.28 4.65 -8.51
CA PHE A 43 -12.90 5.01 -7.15
C PHE A 43 -11.45 4.65 -6.83
N ASN A 44 -10.96 3.48 -7.27
CA ASN A 44 -9.61 3.02 -6.94
C ASN A 44 -8.53 4.01 -7.45
N PRO A 45 -8.53 4.49 -8.71
CA PRO A 45 -7.60 5.51 -9.17
C PRO A 45 -7.73 6.85 -8.42
N ALA A 46 -8.95 7.25 -8.09
CA ALA A 46 -9.21 8.48 -7.35
C ALA A 46 -8.63 8.39 -5.93
N PHE A 47 -8.84 7.26 -5.25
CA PHE A 47 -8.27 7.00 -3.94
C PHE A 47 -6.74 6.96 -3.98
N SER A 48 -6.12 6.28 -4.96
CA SER A 48 -4.66 6.27 -5.09
C SER A 48 -4.07 7.67 -5.21
N LYS A 49 -4.70 8.55 -5.98
CA LYS A 49 -4.29 9.97 -6.10
C LYS A 49 -4.47 10.73 -4.79
N TYR A 50 -5.63 10.55 -4.15
CA TYR A 50 -5.92 11.17 -2.87
C TYR A 50 -4.91 10.75 -1.79
N TRP A 51 -4.61 9.45 -1.69
CA TRP A 51 -3.70 8.90 -0.70
C TRP A 51 -2.27 9.39 -0.91
N GLN A 52 -1.80 9.44 -2.16
CA GLN A 52 -0.50 10.04 -2.48
C GLN A 52 -0.40 11.49 -2.01
N ALA A 53 -1.48 12.27 -2.16
CA ALA A 53 -1.50 13.67 -1.74
C ALA A 53 -1.59 13.82 -0.20
N GLN A 54 -2.24 12.88 0.50
CA GLN A 54 -2.42 12.93 1.95
C GLN A 54 -1.24 12.33 2.72
N ALA A 55 -0.83 11.12 2.37
CA ALA A 55 0.16 10.34 3.09
C ALA A 55 1.56 10.40 2.45
N GLY A 56 1.69 10.92 1.24
CA GLY A 56 2.96 10.89 0.49
C GLY A 56 3.32 9.51 -0.06
N GLU A 57 2.45 8.52 0.12
CA GLU A 57 2.67 7.12 -0.28
C GLU A 57 1.96 6.77 -1.58
N LYS A 58 2.66 6.02 -2.44
CA LYS A 58 2.08 5.48 -3.66
C LYS A 58 1.42 4.14 -3.39
N VAL A 59 0.10 4.10 -3.56
CA VAL A 59 -0.69 2.87 -3.46
C VAL A 59 -1.24 2.45 -4.81
N THR A 60 -1.02 1.19 -5.19
CA THR A 60 -1.60 0.58 -6.39
C THR A 60 -2.72 -0.35 -5.97
N ILE A 61 -3.96 -0.08 -6.40
CA ILE A 61 -5.09 -0.94 -6.07
C ILE A 61 -5.41 -1.85 -7.25
N LYS A 62 -5.40 -3.15 -7.01
CA LYS A 62 -5.92 -4.20 -7.89
C LYS A 62 -7.34 -4.55 -7.47
N GLN A 63 -8.14 -5.04 -8.41
CA GLN A 63 -9.53 -5.39 -8.16
C GLN A 63 -9.81 -6.81 -8.63
N SER A 64 -10.53 -7.57 -7.81
CA SER A 64 -11.20 -8.82 -8.15
C SER A 64 -12.70 -8.63 -7.92
N HIS A 65 -13.53 -9.01 -8.88
CA HIS A 65 -14.99 -8.87 -8.75
C HIS A 65 -15.72 -10.10 -9.28
N GLY A 66 -16.87 -10.43 -8.68
CA GLY A 66 -17.65 -11.62 -9.01
C GLY A 66 -18.83 -11.82 -8.06
N GLY A 67 -19.53 -12.95 -8.14
CA GLY A 67 -20.61 -13.23 -7.18
C GLY A 67 -20.09 -13.29 -5.74
N SER A 68 -20.80 -12.71 -4.78
CA SER A 68 -20.36 -12.59 -3.37
C SER A 68 -19.88 -13.90 -2.77
N GLY A 69 -20.64 -14.99 -2.96
CA GLY A 69 -20.27 -16.31 -2.44
C GLY A 69 -19.01 -16.89 -3.09
N LYS A 70 -18.73 -16.58 -4.37
CA LYS A 70 -17.50 -16.99 -5.04
C LYS A 70 -16.29 -16.22 -4.47
N GLN A 71 -16.44 -14.91 -4.29
CA GLN A 71 -15.39 -14.06 -3.75
C GLN A 71 -15.08 -14.38 -2.28
N ALA A 72 -16.12 -14.60 -1.47
CA ALA A 72 -15.96 -15.07 -0.08
C ALA A 72 -15.18 -16.38 -0.03
N ARG A 73 -15.54 -17.36 -0.88
CA ARG A 73 -14.80 -18.62 -0.97
C ARG A 73 -13.35 -18.43 -1.42
N SER A 74 -13.07 -17.60 -2.42
CA SER A 74 -11.68 -17.40 -2.84
C SER A 74 -10.81 -16.81 -1.73
N VAL A 75 -11.36 -15.91 -0.90
CA VAL A 75 -10.65 -15.37 0.28
C VAL A 75 -10.43 -16.48 1.33
N ILE A 76 -11.46 -17.28 1.63
CA ILE A 76 -11.35 -18.43 2.55
C ILE A 76 -10.29 -19.44 2.06
N ASP A 77 -10.23 -19.67 0.75
CA ASP A 77 -9.31 -20.60 0.10
C ASP A 77 -7.88 -20.04 -0.05
N GLY A 78 -7.62 -18.81 0.41
CA GLY A 78 -6.27 -18.24 0.51
C GLY A 78 -5.94 -17.10 -0.45
N LEU A 79 -6.93 -16.49 -1.11
CA LEU A 79 -6.73 -15.21 -1.79
C LEU A 79 -6.47 -14.12 -0.74
N ASP A 80 -5.25 -13.57 -0.75
CA ASP A 80 -4.83 -12.52 0.17
C ASP A 80 -5.41 -11.17 -0.24
N ALA A 81 -6.59 -10.87 0.29
CA ALA A 81 -7.33 -9.65 0.01
C ALA A 81 -7.15 -8.65 1.16
N ASP A 82 -6.79 -7.41 0.82
CA ASP A 82 -6.66 -6.33 1.81
C ASP A 82 -8.03 -5.75 2.18
N VAL A 83 -8.94 -5.71 1.22
CA VAL A 83 -10.29 -5.15 1.39
C VAL A 83 -11.30 -6.08 0.75
N VAL A 84 -12.38 -6.36 1.47
CA VAL A 84 -13.46 -7.24 1.01
C VAL A 84 -14.80 -6.52 1.17
N THR A 85 -15.55 -6.37 0.07
CA THR A 85 -16.92 -5.82 0.09
C THR A 85 -17.88 -6.77 -0.62
N LEU A 86 -18.83 -7.34 0.13
CA LEU A 86 -19.73 -8.39 -0.33
C LEU A 86 -21.18 -8.02 -0.01
N ALA A 87 -22.11 -8.48 -0.84
CA ALA A 87 -23.56 -8.36 -0.65
C ALA A 87 -24.21 -9.70 -0.30
#